data_AF-A0AAU7A0D9-F1
#
_entry.id   AF-A0AAU7A0D9-F1
#
_cell.length_a   1.000
_cell.length_b   1.000
_cell.length_c   1.000
_cell.angle_alpha   90.00
_cell.angle_beta   90.00
_cell.angle_gamma   90.00
#
_symmetry.space_group_name_H-M   'P 1'
#
loop_
_entity.id
_entity.type
_entity.pdbx_description
1 polymer ?
#
loop_
_entity_poly.entity_id
_entity_poly.type
_entity_poly.pdbx_seq_one_letter_code
_entity_poly.pdbx_strand_id
1 'polypeptide(L)'
;MIKGGRSLPSGFAHPHASEEARAIAEQGLIFRAQVGSGVHGTAISGQDDRDEMGIALEPPAYVTGLARVPTGTGDPRATVAFEQYERHTIWDAPGASRTALALVIWT
;
A
#
# COMPACT_ATOMS: atom_id res chain seq x y z
N MET A 1 12.68 18.35 -3.05
CA MET A 1 12.35 17.65 -1.78
C MET A 1 10.85 17.49 -1.72
N ILE A 2 10.35 16.27 -1.56
CA ILE A 2 8.92 16.00 -1.50
C ILE A 2 8.48 16.18 -0.05
N LYS A 3 7.56 17.11 0.20
CA LYS A 3 7.02 17.39 1.54
C LYS A 3 5.95 16.35 1.85
N GLY A 4 6.20 15.51 2.87
CA GLY A 4 5.27 14.47 3.35
C GLY A 4 6.04 13.34 4.02
N GLY A 5 5.47 12.74 5.07
CA GLY A 5 6.06 11.54 5.70
C GLY A 5 6.04 10.37 4.74
N ARG A 6 7.16 9.67 4.58
CA ARG A 6 7.28 8.50 3.69
C ARG A 6 6.88 7.18 4.35
N SER A 7 6.68 7.23 5.67
CA SER A 7 6.34 6.05 6.45
C SER A 7 5.00 5.47 6.01
N LEU A 8 5.02 4.15 5.79
CA LEU A 8 3.84 3.35 5.48
C LEU A 8 3.44 2.55 6.73
N PRO A 9 2.13 2.47 7.04
CA PRO A 9 1.63 1.65 8.16
C PRO A 9 1.98 0.16 7.99
N SER A 10 2.06 -0.61 9.08
CA SER A 10 2.27 -2.06 9.04
C SER A 10 1.18 -2.78 8.24
N GLY A 11 1.48 -3.91 7.59
CA GLY A 11 0.51 -4.68 6.80
C GLY A 11 -0.60 -5.37 7.61
N PHE A 12 -1.74 -5.67 6.95
CA PHE A 12 -2.79 -6.57 7.48
C PHE A 12 -2.64 -7.95 6.83
N ALA A 13 -3.44 -8.93 7.23
CA ALA A 13 -3.53 -10.21 6.53
C ALA A 13 -4.02 -10.03 5.07
N HIS A 14 -3.08 -9.90 4.14
CA HIS A 14 -3.33 -9.76 2.69
C HIS A 14 -2.11 -10.24 1.90
N PRO A 15 -2.26 -10.86 0.72
CA PRO A 15 -1.12 -11.33 -0.07
C PRO A 15 -0.04 -10.27 -0.33
N HIS A 16 -0.44 -9.02 -0.57
CA HIS A 16 0.46 -7.90 -0.87
C HIS A 16 0.77 -6.98 0.32
N ALA A 17 0.68 -7.51 1.55
CA ALA A 17 0.86 -6.72 2.77
C ALA A 17 1.99 -7.25 3.67
N SER A 18 2.96 -7.98 3.13
CA SER A 18 4.11 -8.39 3.94
C SER A 18 4.97 -7.20 4.36
N GLU A 19 5.67 -7.37 5.48
CA GLU A 19 6.58 -6.34 6.01
C GLU A 19 7.73 -6.04 5.04
N GLU A 20 8.19 -7.04 4.28
CA GLU A 20 9.17 -6.86 3.24
C GLU A 20 8.63 -6.01 2.08
N ALA A 21 7.41 -6.30 1.60
CA ALA A 21 6.76 -5.47 0.60
C ALA A 21 6.59 -4.02 1.07
N ARG A 22 6.22 -3.82 2.34
CA ARG A 22 6.11 -2.50 2.98
C ARG A 22 7.44 -1.75 2.96
N ALA A 23 8.52 -2.41 3.35
CA ALA A 23 9.84 -1.80 3.41
C ALA A 23 10.34 -1.38 2.03
N ILE A 24 10.15 -2.22 1.01
CA ILE A 24 10.51 -1.90 -0.38
C ILE A 24 9.68 -0.70 -0.89
N ALA A 25 8.37 -0.74 -0.67
CA ALA A 25 7.45 0.33 -1.04
C ALA A 25 7.82 1.68 -0.39
N GLU A 26 8.11 1.69 0.91
CA GLU A 26 8.50 2.88 1.66
C GLU A 26 9.84 3.45 1.17
N GLN A 27 10.81 2.58 0.87
CA GLN A 27 12.12 3.00 0.37
C GLN A 27 12.04 3.63 -1.03
N GLY A 28 11.20 3.07 -1.90
CA GLY A 28 11.00 3.53 -3.27
C GLY A 28 10.01 4.69 -3.44
N LEU A 29 9.29 5.10 -2.38
CA LEU A 29 8.18 6.04 -2.48
C LEU A 29 8.60 7.42 -3.01
N ILE A 30 8.13 7.74 -4.21
CA ILE A 30 8.35 9.03 -4.86
C ILE A 30 7.13 9.95 -4.76
N PHE A 31 5.92 9.44 -4.60
CA PHE A 31 4.73 10.29 -4.51
C PHE A 31 3.66 9.60 -3.69
N ARG A 32 2.89 10.37 -2.92
CA ARG A 32 1.69 9.89 -2.24
C ARG A 32 0.63 10.98 -2.27
N ALA A 33 -0.58 10.60 -2.66
CA ALA A 33 -1.73 11.50 -2.70
C ALA A 33 -2.98 10.80 -2.19
N GLN A 34 -3.95 11.62 -1.76
CA GLN A 34 -5.28 11.13 -1.50
C GLN A 34 -5.99 10.83 -2.83
N VAL A 35 -6.69 9.70 -2.87
CA VAL A 35 -7.54 9.27 -3.98
C VAL A 35 -8.94 8.95 -3.43
N GLY A 36 -9.81 8.34 -4.22
CA GLY A 36 -11.10 7.86 -3.73
C GLY A 36 -12.24 8.88 -3.79
N SER A 37 -13.38 8.50 -3.23
CA SER A 37 -14.66 9.20 -3.42
C SER A 37 -14.69 10.61 -2.81
N GLY A 38 -14.00 10.82 -1.69
CA GLY A 38 -13.91 12.12 -1.01
C GLY A 38 -13.29 13.22 -1.89
N VAL A 39 -12.18 12.92 -2.58
CA VAL A 39 -11.53 13.90 -3.47
C VAL A 39 -12.24 14.09 -4.81
N HIS A 40 -13.11 13.17 -5.20
CA HIS A 40 -13.94 13.25 -6.42
C HIS A 40 -15.33 13.84 -6.16
N GLY A 41 -15.69 14.15 -4.91
CA GLY A 41 -17.01 14.68 -4.55
C GLY A 41 -18.16 13.67 -4.70
N THR A 42 -17.85 12.37 -4.73
CA THR A 42 -18.82 11.28 -4.86
C THR A 42 -19.07 10.53 -3.54
N ALA A 43 -18.43 10.97 -2.45
CA ALA A 43 -18.60 10.38 -1.13
C ALA A 43 -20.04 10.55 -0.60
N ILE A 44 -20.56 9.48 0.00
CA ILE A 44 -21.81 9.53 0.78
C ILE A 44 -21.48 10.01 2.19
N SER A 45 -22.20 11.02 2.67
CA SER A 45 -22.00 11.56 4.03
C SER A 45 -22.07 10.45 5.08
N GLY A 46 -21.03 10.37 5.93
CA GLY A 46 -20.91 9.34 6.98
C GLY A 46 -20.40 7.98 6.49
N GLN A 47 -20.01 7.85 5.23
CA GLN A 47 -19.38 6.65 4.65
C GLN A 47 -18.03 6.93 3.99
N ASP A 48 -17.46 8.10 4.25
CA ASP A 48 -16.18 8.53 3.67
C ASP A 48 -15.02 7.65 4.15
N ASP A 49 -14.29 7.12 3.18
CA ASP A 49 -12.97 6.54 3.32
C ASP A 49 -11.90 7.48 2.75
N ARG A 50 -10.82 7.63 3.51
CA ARG A 50 -9.62 8.35 3.08
C ARG A 50 -8.71 7.38 2.33
N ASP A 51 -8.89 7.24 1.03
CA ASP A 51 -7.97 6.44 0.22
C ASP A 51 -6.68 7.21 -0.08
N GLU A 52 -5.55 6.52 -0.09
CA GLU A 52 -4.27 7.07 -0.53
C GLU A 52 -3.68 6.17 -1.64
N MET A 53 -3.03 6.78 -2.61
CA MET A 53 -2.24 6.07 -3.62
C MET A 53 -0.81 6.58 -3.60
N GLY A 54 0.13 5.64 -3.60
CA GLY A 54 1.55 5.96 -3.73
C GLY A 54 2.11 5.49 -5.07
N ILE A 55 3.17 6.17 -5.53
CA ILE A 55 4.04 5.70 -6.60
C ILE A 55 5.41 5.42 -6.00
N ALA A 56 5.93 4.22 -6.25
CA ALA A 56 7.28 3.84 -5.84
C ALA A 56 8.09 3.30 -7.01
N LEU A 57 9.41 3.56 -6.96
CA LEU A 57 10.37 2.94 -7.84
C LEU A 57 10.81 1.59 -7.27
N GLU A 58 10.80 0.55 -8.09
CA GLU A 58 11.30 -0.76 -7.68
C GLU A 58 12.82 -0.78 -7.55
N PRO A 59 13.35 -1.55 -6.60
CA PRO A 59 14.75 -1.94 -6.64
C PRO A 59 15.03 -2.80 -7.88
N PRO A 60 16.26 -2.76 -8.45
CA PRO A 60 16.62 -3.53 -9.65
C PRO A 60 16.30 -5.04 -9.59
N ALA A 61 16.30 -5.62 -8.39
CA ALA A 61 15.99 -7.03 -8.19
C ALA A 61 14.55 -7.41 -8.58
N TYR A 62 13.61 -6.46 -8.54
CA TYR A 62 12.18 -6.70 -8.77
C TYR A 62 11.70 -6.28 -10.17
N VAL A 63 12.47 -5.46 -10.89
CA VAL A 63 12.12 -4.89 -12.21
C VAL A 63 11.69 -5.93 -13.24
N THR A 64 12.25 -7.15 -13.20
CA THR A 64 11.89 -8.21 -14.16
C THR A 64 10.68 -9.03 -13.75
N GLY A 65 10.05 -8.73 -12.60
CA GLY A 65 8.90 -9.48 -12.05
C GLY A 65 9.23 -10.89 -11.55
N LEU A 66 10.50 -11.28 -11.46
CA LEU A 66 10.92 -12.63 -11.06
C LEU A 66 11.16 -12.75 -9.55
N ALA A 67 11.61 -11.67 -8.91
CA ALA A 67 11.81 -11.65 -7.47
C ALA A 67 10.46 -11.67 -6.74
N ARG A 68 10.46 -12.30 -5.57
CA ARG A 68 9.25 -12.54 -4.78
C ARG A 68 9.48 -12.07 -3.36
N VAL A 69 8.39 -11.70 -2.72
CA VAL A 69 8.32 -11.37 -1.28
C VAL A 69 7.39 -12.37 -0.59
N PRO A 70 7.53 -12.60 0.71
CA PRO A 70 6.53 -13.34 1.50
C PRO A 70 5.14 -12.73 1.30
N THR A 71 4.08 -13.53 1.43
CA THR A 71 2.73 -12.98 1.53
C THR A 71 2.50 -12.39 2.92
N GLY A 72 1.57 -11.43 3.03
CA GLY A 72 1.10 -10.94 4.33
C GLY A 72 0.06 -11.85 5.00
N THR A 73 -0.26 -13.03 4.44
CA THR A 73 -1.38 -13.89 4.89
C THR A 73 -1.05 -14.83 6.05
N GLY A 74 0.18 -14.82 6.55
CA GLY A 74 0.61 -15.61 7.73
C GLY A 74 1.14 -17.01 7.43
N ASP A 75 1.10 -17.48 6.19
CA ASP A 75 1.86 -18.67 5.77
C ASP A 75 3.32 -18.25 5.47
N PRO A 76 4.31 -18.69 6.27
CA PRO A 76 5.70 -18.28 6.11
C PRO A 76 6.36 -18.82 4.83
N ARG A 77 5.73 -19.75 4.10
CA ARG A 77 6.25 -20.29 2.84
C ARG A 77 5.58 -19.69 1.62
N ALA A 78 4.43 -19.05 1.78
CA ALA A 78 3.73 -18.42 0.68
C ALA A 78 4.47 -17.15 0.24
N THR A 79 4.62 -16.98 -1.07
CA THR A 79 5.27 -15.81 -1.67
C THR A 79 4.46 -15.28 -2.83
N VAL A 80 4.59 -13.99 -3.12
CA VAL A 80 3.98 -13.29 -4.26
C VAL A 80 5.04 -12.51 -5.02
N ALA A 81 4.84 -12.27 -6.32
CA ALA A 81 5.67 -11.30 -7.04
C ALA A 81 5.46 -9.92 -6.41
N PHE A 82 6.54 -9.15 -6.29
CA PHE A 82 6.42 -7.78 -5.83
C PHE A 82 5.96 -6.90 -7.00
N GLU A 83 4.66 -6.59 -7.03
CA GLU A 83 4.03 -5.71 -8.02
C GLU A 83 3.25 -4.55 -7.36
N GLN A 84 2.99 -4.66 -6.06
CA GLN A 84 2.27 -3.68 -5.26
C GLN A 84 2.48 -3.94 -3.77
N TYR A 85 2.23 -2.91 -2.97
CA TYR A 85 2.00 -3.01 -1.53
C TYR A 85 0.62 -2.45 -1.21
N GLU A 86 -0.13 -3.16 -0.39
CA GLU A 86 -1.50 -2.78 -0.03
C GLU A 86 -1.71 -2.79 1.48
N ARG A 87 -2.37 -1.75 1.99
CA ARG A 87 -2.85 -1.69 3.36
C ARG A 87 -4.30 -1.23 3.41
N HIS A 88 -5.13 -2.04 4.05
CA HIS A 88 -6.47 -1.66 4.48
C HIS A 88 -6.48 -1.36 5.97
N THR A 89 -6.68 -0.10 6.36
CA THR A 89 -6.84 0.29 7.77
C THR A 89 -8.27 0.14 8.28
N ILE A 90 -9.21 -0.28 7.43
CA ILE A 90 -10.61 -0.54 7.79
C ILE A 90 -10.76 -1.55 8.95
N TRP A 91 -9.73 -2.36 9.18
CA TRP A 91 -9.68 -3.39 10.21
C TRP A 91 -8.90 -2.96 11.47
N ASP A 92 -8.34 -1.75 11.51
CA ASP A 92 -7.46 -1.29 12.59
C ASP A 92 -8.21 -0.77 13.81
N ALA A 93 -9.41 -0.21 13.63
CA ALA A 93 -10.28 0.20 14.73
C ALA A 93 -11.76 0.29 14.29
N PRO A 94 -12.72 -0.08 15.16
CA PRO A 94 -14.14 0.15 14.90
C PRO A 94 -14.42 1.65 14.70
N GLY A 95 -14.95 2.02 13.53
CA GLY A 95 -15.35 3.41 13.24
C GLY A 95 -14.23 4.36 12.80
N ALA A 96 -13.00 3.87 12.56
CA ALA A 96 -11.96 4.69 11.95
C ALA A 96 -12.29 5.01 10.47
N SER A 97 -11.96 6.22 10.03
CA SER A 97 -11.94 6.61 8.62
C SER A 97 -11.10 5.59 7.86
N ARG A 98 -11.71 4.94 6.87
CA ARG A 98 -11.14 3.77 6.20
C ARG A 98 -10.05 4.28 5.27
N THR A 99 -8.82 3.76 5.35
CA THR A 99 -7.76 4.12 4.41
C THR A 99 -7.32 2.86 3.70
N ALA A 100 -7.63 2.77 2.41
CA ALA A 100 -6.92 1.87 1.51
C ALA A 100 -5.70 2.64 0.98
N LEU A 101 -4.50 2.14 1.29
CA LEU A 101 -3.30 2.53 0.58
C LEU A 101 -3.03 1.47 -0.49
N ALA A 102 -3.15 1.85 -1.75
CA ALA A 102 -2.67 1.04 -2.87
C ALA A 102 -1.39 1.70 -3.43
N LEU A 103 -0.30 0.95 -3.50
CA LEU A 103 0.91 1.40 -4.19
C LEU A 103 0.91 0.86 -5.62
N VAL A 104 0.89 1.77 -6.60
CA VAL A 104 1.14 1.40 -8.00
C VAL A 104 2.63 1.53 -8.28
N ILE A 105 3.20 0.46 -8.81
CA ILE A 105 4.61 0.37 -9.10
C ILE A 105 4.85 0.65 -10.58
N TRP A 106 5.86 1.47 -10.88
CA TRP A 106 6.23 1.78 -12.27
C TRP A 106 7.42 0.91 -12.68
N THR A 107 7.21 0.06 -13.68
CA THR A 107 8.24 -0.73 -14.37
C THR A 107 8.74 -0.04 -15.64
#